data_AF-A0A2S0UJX2-F1
#
_entry.id   AF-A0A2S0UJX2-F1
#
_cell.length_a   1.000
_cell.length_b   1.000
_cell.length_c   1.000
_cell.angle_alpha   90.00
_cell.angle_beta   90.00
_cell.angle_gamma   90.00
#
_symmetry.space_group_name_H-M   'P 1'
#
loop_
_entity.id
_entity.type
_entity.pdbx_description
1 polymer ?
#
loop_
_entity_poly.entity_id
_entity_poly.type
_entity_poly.pdbx_seq_one_letter_code
_entity_poly.pdbx_strand_id
1 'polypeptide(L)'
;MTGQFLLGTDRTALYAAFLALAALLSLSGCVSDEQAVDMGLATQCDASGTVERLGDPAGRFVTETQREVCRGPKRDAYTEETLLLNDCQNGTQYAIAMLRQSADPARRGPDYNAIDTVNTQKLRLKVGLTDISTLTSGLQAAGVTFKTLGQAGAAQCDKLAAQAAN
;
A
#
# COMPACT_ATOMS: atom_id res chain seq x y z
N MET A 1 31.12 6.14 75.86
CA MET A 1 29.68 6.24 75.54
C MET A 1 29.48 5.67 74.14
N THR A 2 28.54 4.72 74.01
CA THR A 2 27.74 4.37 72.80
C THR A 2 28.51 4.24 71.46
N GLY A 3 28.75 3.05 70.91
CA GLY A 3 27.76 2.09 70.36
C GLY A 3 27.78 2.22 68.83
N GLN A 4 28.53 1.38 68.11
CA GLN A 4 28.11 0.14 67.43
C GLN A 4 27.14 0.34 66.23
N PHE A 5 27.49 -0.33 65.11
CA PHE A 5 26.75 -0.56 63.86
C PHE A 5 26.86 0.48 62.73
N LEU A 6 27.98 0.39 62.00
CA LEU A 6 28.00 0.48 60.54
C LEU A 6 27.32 -0.78 59.97
N LEU A 7 26.11 -0.66 59.40
CA LEU A 7 25.55 -1.53 58.33
C LEU A 7 24.09 -1.16 58.03
N GLY A 8 23.81 -0.82 56.76
CA GLY A 8 22.47 -0.63 56.19
C GLY A 8 22.16 0.85 55.92
N THR A 9 21.88 1.33 54.72
CA THR A 9 21.22 0.70 53.56
C THR A 9 21.55 1.51 52.30
N ASP A 10 22.61 1.16 51.58
CA ASP A 10 22.97 1.79 50.29
C ASP A 10 22.30 1.14 49.07
N ARG A 11 21.37 0.20 49.28
CA ARG A 11 20.69 -0.52 48.19
C ARG A 11 19.27 0.00 47.91
N THR A 12 18.56 0.53 48.89
CA THR A 12 17.16 0.98 48.72
C THR A 12 17.03 2.24 47.84
N ALA A 13 17.99 3.17 47.93
CA ALA A 13 18.01 4.36 47.08
C ALA A 13 18.31 4.03 45.60
N LEU A 14 19.18 3.04 45.35
CA LEU A 14 19.49 2.57 43.99
C LEU A 14 18.30 1.81 43.37
N TYR A 15 17.56 1.01 44.16
CA TYR A 15 16.35 0.35 43.67
C TYR A 15 15.19 1.32 43.39
N ALA A 16 15.04 2.40 44.17
CA ALA A 16 14.03 3.43 43.92
C ALA A 16 14.31 4.21 42.63
N ALA A 17 15.58 4.54 42.35
CA ALA A 17 15.99 5.15 41.09
C ALA A 17 15.82 4.20 39.91
N PHE A 18 16.11 2.91 40.07
CA PHE A 18 15.89 1.89 39.03
C PHE A 18 14.41 1.65 38.75
N LEU A 19 13.55 1.66 39.77
CA LEU A 19 12.10 1.54 39.62
C LEU A 19 11.48 2.81 39.01
N ALA A 20 12.01 4.00 39.29
CA ALA A 20 11.59 5.24 38.65
C ALA A 20 12.04 5.31 37.18
N LEU A 21 13.26 4.84 36.85
CA LEU A 21 13.72 4.73 35.46
C LEU A 21 12.94 3.64 34.70
N ALA A 22 12.64 2.51 35.34
CA ALA A 22 11.83 1.43 34.77
C ALA A 22 10.37 1.86 34.60
N ALA A 23 9.82 2.69 35.49
CA ALA A 23 8.51 3.30 35.33
C ALA A 23 8.48 4.28 34.15
N LEU A 24 9.50 5.14 34.00
CA LEU A 24 9.64 6.06 32.86
C LEU A 24 9.90 5.33 31.53
N LEU A 25 10.62 4.21 31.55
CA LEU A 25 10.78 3.31 30.39
C LEU A 25 9.51 2.50 30.10
N SER A 26 8.71 2.13 31.11
CA SER A 26 7.41 1.48 30.91
C SER A 26 6.34 2.47 30.40
N LEU A 27 6.49 3.76 30.68
CA LEU A 27 5.70 4.86 30.09
C LEU A 27 6.14 5.18 28.64
N SER A 28 7.33 4.75 28.22
CA SER A 28 7.77 4.84 26.82
C SER A 28 7.18 3.74 25.92
N GLY A 29 6.50 2.75 26.51
CA GLY A 29 5.82 1.68 25.80
C GLY A 29 4.31 1.76 25.96
N CYS A 30 3.66 2.80 25.45
CA CYS A 30 2.18 2.82 25.34
C CYS A 30 1.66 3.82 24.29
N VAL A 31 2.47 4.26 23.34
CA VAL A 31 1.90 4.74 22.08
C VAL A 31 1.85 3.53 21.18
N SER A 32 0.66 2.93 21.06
CA SER A 32 0.42 1.91 20.02
C SER A 32 0.89 2.47 18.67
N ASP A 33 1.44 1.65 17.78
CA ASP A 33 1.83 2.11 16.43
C ASP A 33 0.68 2.89 15.76
N GLU A 34 -0.56 2.47 16.01
CA GLU A 34 -1.77 3.19 15.58
C GLU A 34 -1.93 4.57 16.23
N GLN A 35 -1.63 4.72 17.51
CA GLN A 35 -1.65 6.02 18.19
C GLN A 35 -0.51 6.94 17.72
N ALA A 36 0.65 6.39 17.33
CA ALA A 36 1.74 7.18 16.77
C ALA A 36 1.38 7.69 15.37
N VAL A 37 0.65 6.88 14.59
CA VAL A 37 0.08 7.28 13.29
C VAL A 37 -1.00 8.33 13.47
N ASP A 38 -1.93 8.15 14.41
CA ASP A 38 -3.01 9.10 14.70
C ASP A 38 -2.49 10.44 15.24
N MET A 39 -1.40 10.42 16.01
CA MET A 39 -0.70 11.63 16.46
C MET A 39 0.20 12.24 15.38
N GLY A 40 0.29 11.64 14.19
CA GLY A 40 1.11 12.13 13.08
C GLY A 40 2.63 12.01 13.30
N LEU A 41 3.06 11.17 14.24
CA LEU A 41 4.46 10.90 14.59
C LEU A 41 5.06 9.76 13.75
N ALA A 42 4.23 8.85 13.25
CA ALA A 42 4.61 7.74 12.38
C ALA A 42 3.73 7.68 11.13
N THR A 43 4.22 7.00 10.10
CA THR A 43 3.45 6.71 8.88
C THR A 43 3.20 5.22 8.80
N GLN A 44 1.96 4.83 8.57
CA GLN A 44 1.57 3.45 8.32
C GLN A 44 0.88 3.36 6.98
N CYS A 45 1.26 2.37 6.16
CA CYS A 45 0.71 2.13 4.84
C CYS A 45 0.11 0.73 4.79
N ASP A 46 -1.19 0.66 4.51
CA ASP A 46 -1.88 -0.59 4.28
C ASP A 46 -2.08 -0.78 2.78
N ALA A 47 -1.56 -1.89 2.26
CA ALA A 47 -1.76 -2.29 0.88
C ALA A 47 -2.74 -3.46 0.81
N SER A 48 -3.73 -3.33 -0.04
CA SER A 48 -4.69 -4.39 -0.36
C SER A 48 -4.72 -4.62 -1.86
N GLY A 49 -4.96 -5.86 -2.26
CA GLY A 49 -4.95 -6.24 -3.67
C GLY A 49 -5.99 -7.30 -3.96
N THR A 50 -6.66 -7.18 -5.11
CA THR A 50 -7.57 -8.21 -5.62
C THR A 50 -7.17 -8.58 -7.03
N VAL A 51 -7.04 -9.87 -7.31
CA VAL A 51 -6.72 -10.40 -8.64
C VAL A 51 -7.95 -11.10 -9.20
N GLU A 52 -8.34 -10.71 -10.41
CA GLU A 52 -9.48 -11.30 -11.13
C GLU A 52 -9.10 -11.56 -12.59
N ARG A 53 -9.69 -12.59 -13.21
CA ARG A 53 -9.65 -12.71 -14.66
C ARG A 53 -10.53 -11.63 -15.26
N LEU A 54 -10.04 -10.95 -16.30
CA LEU A 54 -10.84 -9.93 -16.97
C LEU A 54 -12.09 -10.54 -17.61
N GLY A 55 -11.98 -11.79 -18.08
CA GLY A 55 -13.04 -12.49 -18.80
C GLY A 55 -13.21 -11.97 -20.22
N ASP A 56 -12.10 -11.57 -20.85
CA ASP A 56 -12.08 -11.24 -22.28
C ASP A 56 -12.39 -12.48 -23.13
N PRO A 57 -12.89 -12.33 -24.38
CA PRO A 57 -13.35 -13.46 -25.18
C PRO A 57 -12.25 -14.48 -25.48
N ALA A 58 -10.98 -14.04 -25.42
CA ALA A 58 -9.81 -14.89 -25.64
C ALA A 58 -9.16 -15.36 -24.33
N GLY A 59 -9.66 -14.94 -23.15
CA GLY A 59 -9.17 -15.34 -21.83
C GLY A 59 -7.71 -14.98 -21.57
N ARG A 60 -7.21 -13.88 -22.16
CA ARG A 60 -5.79 -13.52 -22.18
C ARG A 60 -5.36 -12.62 -21.04
N PHE A 61 -6.30 -11.93 -20.41
CA PHE A 61 -5.97 -10.86 -19.48
C PHE A 61 -6.37 -11.19 -18.04
N VAL A 62 -5.45 -10.87 -17.13
CA VAL A 62 -5.68 -10.87 -15.69
C VAL A 62 -5.58 -9.43 -15.21
N THR A 63 -6.52 -9.00 -14.40
CA THR A 63 -6.48 -7.69 -13.75
C THR A 63 -6.21 -7.84 -12.27
N GLU A 64 -5.30 -7.02 -11.76
CA GLU A 64 -5.00 -6.90 -10.34
C GLU A 64 -5.25 -5.45 -9.94
N THR A 65 -6.17 -5.22 -9.00
CA THR A 65 -6.41 -3.89 -8.45
C THR A 65 -5.65 -3.79 -7.14
N GLN A 66 -4.71 -2.86 -7.06
CA GLN A 66 -3.96 -2.56 -5.85
C GLN A 66 -4.43 -1.23 -5.28
N ARG A 67 -4.72 -1.22 -3.98
CA ARG A 67 -5.06 -0.03 -3.24
C ARG A 67 -4.10 0.11 -2.07
N GLU A 68 -3.42 1.24 -2.04
CA GLU A 68 -2.52 1.62 -0.95
C GLU A 68 -3.12 2.81 -0.19
N VAL A 69 -3.18 2.71 1.12
CA VAL A 69 -3.65 3.78 2.01
C VAL A 69 -2.56 4.05 3.03
N CYS A 70 -1.90 5.19 2.92
CA CYS A 70 -0.91 5.67 3.88
C CYS A 70 -1.52 6.74 4.78
N ARG A 71 -1.47 6.49 6.09
CA ARG A 71 -1.93 7.38 7.17
C ARG A 71 -0.73 7.87 7.98
N GLY A 72 -0.91 8.98 8.68
CA GLY A 72 0.14 9.60 9.49
C GLY A 72 0.27 11.10 9.19
N PRO A 73 1.48 11.69 9.29
CA PRO A 73 1.67 13.11 9.02
C PRO A 73 1.25 13.49 7.59
N LYS A 74 0.66 14.69 7.45
CA LYS A 74 0.14 15.24 6.18
C LYS A 74 1.09 15.09 5.00
N ARG A 75 2.39 15.24 5.26
CA ARG A 75 3.47 15.16 4.26
C ARG A 75 3.58 13.78 3.61
N ASP A 76 3.16 12.73 4.31
CA ASP A 76 3.35 11.33 3.95
C ASP A 76 2.01 10.60 3.72
N ALA A 77 0.87 11.17 4.11
CA ALA A 77 -0.46 10.58 3.97
C ALA A 77 -1.05 10.68 2.54
N TYR A 78 -1.56 9.56 2.02
CA TYR A 78 -2.23 9.47 0.73
C TYR A 78 -3.08 8.20 0.60
N THR A 79 -3.96 8.18 -0.40
CA THR A 79 -4.62 6.98 -0.91
C THR A 79 -4.36 6.90 -2.41
N GLU A 80 -3.93 5.75 -2.89
CA GLU A 80 -3.69 5.50 -4.31
C GLU A 80 -4.30 4.17 -4.73
N GLU A 81 -4.95 4.17 -5.89
CA GLU A 81 -5.54 2.99 -6.50
C GLU A 81 -4.94 2.80 -7.89
N THR A 82 -4.35 1.63 -8.11
CA THR A 82 -3.67 1.25 -9.34
C THR A 82 -4.29 -0.04 -9.87
N LEU A 83 -4.66 -0.03 -11.15
CA LEU A 83 -5.03 -1.22 -11.88
C LEU A 83 -3.79 -1.75 -12.62
N LEU A 84 -3.41 -2.98 -12.32
CA LEU A 84 -2.44 -3.76 -13.06
C LEU A 84 -3.17 -4.67 -14.05
N LEU A 85 -2.89 -4.51 -15.34
CA LEU A 85 -3.38 -5.39 -16.39
C LEU A 85 -2.23 -6.29 -16.84
N ASN A 86 -2.37 -7.59 -16.63
CA ASN A 86 -1.40 -8.61 -17.04
C ASN A 86 -1.85 -9.25 -18.35
N ASP A 87 -1.04 -9.11 -19.38
CA ASP A 87 -1.14 -9.85 -20.63
C ASP A 87 -0.39 -11.17 -20.49
N CYS A 88 -1.16 -12.26 -20.36
CA CYS A 88 -0.63 -13.60 -20.15
C CYS A 88 -0.03 -14.22 -21.41
N GLN A 89 -0.32 -13.69 -22.60
CA GLN A 89 0.30 -14.16 -23.84
C GLN A 89 1.70 -13.57 -24.02
N ASN A 90 1.82 -12.27 -23.74
CA ASN A 90 3.07 -11.54 -23.94
C ASN A 90 3.92 -11.41 -22.67
N GLY A 91 3.46 -11.95 -21.53
CA GLY A 91 4.13 -11.85 -20.24
C GLY A 91 4.35 -10.41 -19.78
N THR A 92 3.50 -9.49 -20.24
CA THR A 92 3.66 -8.04 -20.01
C THR A 92 2.64 -7.57 -18.99
N GLN A 93 3.05 -6.74 -18.03
CA GLN A 93 2.15 -6.09 -17.10
C GLN A 93 2.05 -4.60 -17.44
N TYR A 94 0.88 -4.03 -17.26
CA TYR A 94 0.60 -2.63 -17.48
C TYR A 94 0.02 -2.03 -16.20
N ALA A 95 0.68 -1.03 -15.64
CA ALA A 95 0.21 -0.29 -14.48
C ALA A 95 -0.54 0.97 -14.91
N ILE A 96 -1.78 1.09 -14.44
CA ILE A 96 -2.72 2.15 -14.77
C ILE A 96 -3.16 2.80 -13.46
N ALA A 97 -2.68 4.01 -13.19
CA ALA A 97 -3.07 4.71 -11.97
C ALA A 97 -4.45 5.36 -12.17
N MET A 98 -5.41 5.05 -11.31
CA MET A 98 -6.81 5.47 -11.50
C MET A 98 -7.36 6.37 -10.40
N LEU A 99 -6.77 6.35 -9.21
CA LEU A 99 -7.10 7.29 -8.14
C LEU A 99 -5.83 7.68 -7.39
N ARG A 100 -5.65 8.96 -7.11
CA ARG A 100 -4.75 9.45 -6.07
C ARG A 100 -5.40 10.60 -5.32
N GLN A 101 -5.36 10.48 -4.00
CA GLN A 101 -5.71 11.53 -3.07
C GLN A 101 -4.56 11.70 -2.10
N SER A 102 -3.90 12.85 -2.10
CA SER A 102 -2.82 13.16 -1.19
C SER A 102 -3.23 14.23 -0.20
N ALA A 103 -2.80 14.07 1.04
CA ALA A 103 -2.91 15.14 2.02
C ALA A 103 -1.94 16.30 1.72
N ASP A 104 -0.92 16.09 0.88
CA ASP A 104 0.05 17.12 0.44
C ASP A 104 0.30 17.06 -1.09
N PRO A 105 -0.64 17.62 -1.90
CA PRO A 105 -0.51 17.64 -3.35
C PRO A 105 0.70 18.44 -3.86
N ALA A 106 1.20 19.41 -3.08
CA ALA A 106 2.36 20.19 -3.46
C ALA A 106 3.63 19.33 -3.55
N ARG A 107 3.71 18.27 -2.72
CA ARG A 107 4.85 17.33 -2.71
C ARG A 107 4.62 16.12 -3.62
N ARG A 108 3.41 15.55 -3.63
CA ARG A 108 3.10 14.29 -4.35
C ARG A 108 2.51 14.48 -5.74
N GLY A 109 2.29 15.73 -6.14
CA GLY A 109 1.62 16.08 -7.39
C GLY A 109 0.10 16.18 -7.22
N PRO A 110 -0.61 16.62 -8.28
CA PRO A 110 -2.05 16.79 -8.24
C PRO A 110 -2.77 15.47 -8.01
N ASP A 111 -3.89 15.56 -7.29
CA ASP A 111 -4.84 14.46 -7.17
C ASP A 111 -5.49 14.15 -8.52
N TYR A 112 -5.87 12.89 -8.73
CA TYR A 112 -6.57 12.45 -9.92
C TYR A 112 -7.60 11.38 -9.58
N ASN A 113 -8.71 11.38 -10.33
CA ASN A 113 -9.71 10.32 -10.27
C ASN A 113 -10.17 10.02 -11.70
N ALA A 114 -9.77 8.85 -12.20
CA ALA A 114 -10.06 8.34 -13.52
C ALA A 114 -10.70 6.94 -13.47
N ILE A 115 -11.27 6.56 -12.32
CA ILE A 115 -11.88 5.24 -12.10
C ILE A 115 -12.92 4.91 -13.19
N ASP A 116 -13.81 5.84 -13.51
CA ASP A 116 -14.86 5.62 -14.52
C ASP A 116 -14.29 5.44 -15.93
N THR A 117 -13.28 6.24 -16.29
CA THR A 117 -12.58 6.14 -17.57
C THR A 117 -11.89 4.78 -17.70
N VAL A 118 -11.16 4.37 -16.66
CA VAL A 118 -10.45 3.08 -16.63
C VAL A 118 -11.44 1.90 -16.68
N ASN A 119 -12.52 1.95 -15.91
CA ASN A 119 -13.57 0.92 -15.91
C ASN A 119 -14.25 0.80 -17.29
N THR A 120 -14.50 1.93 -17.95
CA THR A 120 -15.06 1.92 -19.31
C THR A 120 -14.11 1.25 -20.30
N GLN A 121 -12.81 1.56 -20.26
CA GLN A 121 -11.83 0.91 -21.12
C GLN A 121 -11.65 -0.57 -20.79
N LYS A 122 -11.65 -0.92 -19.49
CA LYS A 122 -11.63 -2.31 -18.99
C LYS A 122 -12.80 -3.11 -19.56
N LEU A 123 -14.01 -2.56 -19.54
CA LEU A 123 -15.20 -3.20 -20.09
C LEU A 123 -15.07 -3.42 -21.61
N ARG A 124 -14.57 -2.42 -22.36
CA ARG A 124 -14.35 -2.55 -23.81
C ARG A 124 -13.33 -3.65 -24.13
N LEU A 125 -12.28 -3.79 -23.32
CA LEU A 125 -11.30 -4.86 -23.45
C LEU A 125 -11.94 -6.22 -23.16
N LYS A 126 -12.76 -6.30 -22.09
CA LYS A 126 -13.51 -7.50 -21.70
C LYS A 126 -14.50 -7.98 -22.78
N VAL A 127 -15.14 -7.08 -23.52
CA VAL A 127 -16.07 -7.47 -24.59
C VAL A 127 -15.39 -7.58 -25.96
N GLY A 128 -14.06 -7.45 -26.04
CA GLY A 128 -13.31 -7.54 -27.30
C GLY A 128 -13.53 -6.36 -28.26
N LEU A 129 -14.02 -5.22 -27.77
CA LEU A 129 -14.25 -4.00 -28.58
C LEU A 129 -13.00 -3.11 -28.70
N THR A 130 -11.93 -3.43 -27.99
CA THR A 130 -10.66 -2.70 -28.03
C THR A 130 -9.49 -3.65 -27.79
N ASP A 131 -8.29 -3.25 -28.17
CA ASP A 131 -7.04 -3.93 -27.85
C ASP A 131 -6.20 -3.11 -26.86
N ILE A 132 -5.09 -3.69 -26.39
CA ILE A 132 -4.20 -2.98 -25.47
C ILE A 132 -3.66 -1.68 -26.09
N SER A 133 -3.29 -1.66 -27.36
CA SER A 133 -2.70 -0.46 -27.97
C SER A 133 -3.69 0.73 -28.01
N THR A 134 -4.95 0.43 -28.28
CA THR A 134 -6.07 1.38 -28.32
C THR A 134 -6.49 1.80 -26.91
N LEU A 135 -6.47 0.86 -25.95
CA LEU A 135 -6.70 1.15 -24.54
C LEU A 135 -5.62 2.10 -23.99
N THR A 136 -4.34 1.84 -24.27
CA THR A 136 -3.23 2.68 -23.83
C THR A 136 -3.34 4.09 -24.36
N SER A 137 -3.58 4.24 -25.67
CA SER A 137 -3.73 5.56 -26.30
C SER A 137 -4.97 6.31 -25.78
N GLY A 138 -6.09 5.62 -25.59
CA GLY A 138 -7.30 6.20 -25.01
C GLY A 138 -7.14 6.68 -23.57
N LEU A 139 -6.41 5.92 -22.74
CA LEU A 139 -6.11 6.29 -21.36
C LEU A 139 -5.12 7.47 -21.29
N GLN A 140 -4.07 7.46 -22.09
CA GLN A 140 -3.11 8.56 -22.17
C GLN A 140 -3.78 9.85 -22.67
N ALA A 141 -4.68 9.77 -23.66
CA ALA A 141 -5.46 10.92 -24.14
C ALA A 141 -6.40 11.48 -23.06
N ALA A 142 -6.86 10.63 -22.13
CA ALA A 142 -7.67 11.04 -20.99
C ALA A 142 -6.82 11.52 -19.78
N GLY A 143 -5.50 11.65 -19.94
CA GLY A 143 -4.59 12.09 -18.88
C GLY A 143 -4.31 11.04 -17.80
N VAL A 144 -4.65 9.77 -18.04
CA VAL A 144 -4.39 8.67 -17.11
C VAL A 144 -2.94 8.22 -17.22
N THR A 145 -2.27 8.08 -16.07
CA THR A 145 -0.89 7.60 -16.05
C THR A 145 -0.87 6.11 -16.39
N PHE A 146 -0.08 5.76 -17.40
CA PHE A 146 0.07 4.39 -17.90
C PHE A 146 1.54 4.02 -17.99
N LYS A 147 1.93 2.89 -17.42
CA LYS A 147 3.32 2.39 -17.41
C LYS A 147 3.37 0.92 -17.78
N THR A 148 4.25 0.57 -18.70
CA THR A 148 4.55 -0.83 -19.02
C THR A 148 5.61 -1.37 -18.07
N LEU A 149 5.32 -2.53 -17.47
CA LEU A 149 6.19 -3.28 -16.57
C LEU A 149 6.49 -4.65 -17.24
N GLY A 150 7.68 -4.79 -17.82
CA GLY A 150 8.07 -6.04 -18.48
C GLY A 150 8.20 -7.20 -17.49
N GLN A 151 7.70 -8.38 -17.86
CA GLN A 151 7.82 -9.67 -17.13
C GLN A 151 7.24 -9.75 -15.70
N ALA A 152 6.64 -8.69 -15.17
CA ALA A 152 6.08 -8.69 -13.81
C ALA A 152 4.73 -9.45 -13.68
N GLY A 153 4.04 -9.71 -14.79
CA GLY A 153 2.68 -10.29 -14.79
C GLY A 153 2.60 -11.80 -14.99
N ALA A 154 3.68 -12.45 -15.43
CA ALA A 154 3.66 -13.88 -15.81
C ALA A 154 3.30 -14.80 -14.63
N ALA A 155 3.85 -14.53 -13.43
CA ALA A 155 3.58 -15.33 -12.25
C ALA A 155 2.10 -15.31 -11.82
N GLN A 156 1.39 -14.20 -12.02
CA GLN A 156 -0.04 -14.07 -11.69
C GLN A 156 -0.89 -14.84 -12.71
N CYS A 157 -0.50 -14.79 -13.98
CA CYS A 157 -1.12 -15.58 -15.04
C CYS A 157 -0.99 -17.08 -14.78
N ASP A 158 0.20 -17.55 -14.39
CA ASP A 158 0.46 -18.96 -14.09
C ASP A 158 -0.35 -19.46 -12.87
N LYS A 159 -0.42 -18.65 -11.80
CA LYS A 159 -1.22 -18.99 -10.61
C LYS A 159 -2.70 -19.16 -10.94
N LEU A 160 -3.28 -18.25 -11.72
CA LEU A 160 -4.69 -18.33 -12.11
C LEU A 160 -4.96 -19.43 -13.15
N ALA A 161 -3.99 -19.77 -14.00
CA ALA A 161 -4.09 -20.92 -14.89
C ALA A 161 -4.14 -22.23 -14.07
N ALA A 162 -3.27 -22.36 -13.06
CA ALA A 162 -3.24 -23.53 -12.18
C ALA A 162 -4.51 -23.69 -11.33
N GLN A 163 -5.13 -22.58 -10.89
CA GLN A 163 -6.39 -22.62 -10.14
C GLN A 163 -7.60 -23.04 -11.01
N ALA A 164 -7.56 -22.80 -12.33
CA ALA A 164 -8.65 -23.19 -13.22
C ALA A 164 -8.52 -24.63 -13.78
N ALA A 165 -7.38 -25.27 -13.56
CA ALA A 165 -7.14 -26.66 -13.94
C ALA A 165 -7.52 -27.68 -12.84
N ASN A 166 -7.95 -27.19 -11.67
CA ASN A 166 -8.50 -27.97 -10.55
C ASN A 166 -9.99 -27.71 -10.40
#